data_AF-A0A7C4ZUF0-F1
#
_entry.id   AF-A0A7C4ZUF0-F1
#
_cell.length_a   1.000
_cell.length_b   1.000
_cell.length_c   1.000
_cell.angle_alpha   90.00
_cell.angle_beta   90.00
_cell.angle_gamma   90.00
#
_symmetry.space_group_name_H-M   'P 1'
#
loop_
_entity.id
_entity.type
_entity.pdbx_description
1 polymer ?
#
loop_
_entity_poly.entity_id
_entity_poly.type
_entity_poly.pdbx_seq_one_letter_code
_entity_poly.pdbx_strand_id
1 'polypeptide(L)'
;MFRAVVAAGALVCACAPAPAPMAASEASEHLARFAAGEVDAHVCTAEGRGLLRSAVRGYGAELARAGVAWPSLPGVSEEAPNSVDAAVLVAFAAGLLEQSDFQGAARRMVGQTSLAEWPQLRTMRVAARVACGRVMELQHAASQFVLEMTHYQRMAAHVNRADPGRLARQEARMQRARRQMEQVAAFVEAEIAAARAEAAR
;
A
#
# COMPACT_ATOMS: atom_id res chain seq x y z
N MET A 1 9.97 31.88 -54.77
CA MET A 1 10.66 31.06 -53.74
C MET A 1 10.05 31.40 -52.38
N PHE A 2 9.71 30.38 -51.60
CA PHE A 2 9.38 30.33 -50.15
C PHE A 2 8.13 29.47 -49.89
N ARG A 3 8.36 28.15 -49.78
CA ARG A 3 7.44 27.22 -49.12
C ARG A 3 7.83 27.19 -47.64
N ALA A 4 6.98 27.69 -46.76
CA ALA A 4 7.12 27.51 -45.33
C ALA A 4 6.72 26.07 -44.97
N VAL A 5 7.67 25.31 -44.42
CA VAL A 5 7.42 23.99 -43.83
C VAL A 5 7.05 24.23 -42.37
N VAL A 6 5.81 23.95 -42.00
CA VAL A 6 5.37 23.89 -40.60
C VAL A 6 5.86 22.56 -40.04
N ALA A 7 6.94 22.59 -39.26
CA ALA A 7 7.40 21.46 -38.49
C ALA A 7 6.48 21.30 -37.26
N ALA A 8 5.54 20.36 -37.34
CA ALA A 8 4.78 19.90 -36.19
C ALA A 8 5.72 19.13 -35.26
N GLY A 9 6.11 19.75 -34.15
CA GLY A 9 6.82 19.08 -33.06
C GLY A 9 5.93 18.01 -32.45
N ALA A 10 6.27 16.74 -32.68
CA ALA A 10 5.69 15.63 -31.97
C ALA A 10 6.11 15.73 -30.50
N LEU A 11 5.18 16.16 -29.65
CA LEU A 11 5.24 15.95 -28.20
C LEU A 11 5.25 14.45 -27.97
N VAL A 12 6.45 13.89 -27.76
CA VAL A 12 6.60 12.52 -27.26
C VAL A 12 6.04 12.52 -25.84
N CYS A 13 4.76 12.15 -25.71
CA CYS A 13 4.24 11.66 -24.44
C CYS A 13 5.16 10.52 -24.00
N ALA A 14 6.03 10.79 -23.04
CA ALA A 14 6.85 9.76 -22.40
C ALA A 14 5.90 8.84 -21.62
N CYS A 15 5.31 7.88 -22.31
CA CYS A 15 4.67 6.74 -21.69
C CYS A 15 5.76 6.02 -20.91
N ALA A 16 5.75 6.14 -19.58
CA ALA A 16 6.61 5.32 -18.74
C ALA A 16 6.37 3.85 -19.12
N PRO A 17 7.43 3.05 -19.37
CA PRO A 17 7.27 1.66 -19.76
C PRO A 17 6.48 0.92 -18.69
N ALA A 18 5.56 0.06 -19.13
CA ALA A 18 4.81 -0.79 -18.22
C ALA A 18 5.81 -1.62 -17.37
N PRO A 19 5.51 -1.86 -16.08
CA PRO A 19 6.38 -2.68 -15.24
C PRO A 19 6.61 -4.06 -15.86
N ALA A 20 7.83 -4.59 -15.73
CA ALA A 20 8.16 -5.92 -16.25
C ALA A 20 7.22 -6.98 -15.65
N PRO A 21 6.78 -7.99 -16.43
CA PRO A 21 5.92 -9.04 -15.91
C PRO A 21 6.63 -9.83 -14.80
N MET A 22 5.90 -10.14 -13.73
CA MET A 22 6.37 -10.95 -12.60
C MET A 22 5.44 -12.16 -12.43
N ALA A 23 6.00 -13.33 -12.20
CA ALA A 23 5.23 -14.55 -11.97
C ALA A 23 4.45 -14.44 -10.65
N ALA A 24 3.29 -15.10 -10.54
CA ALA A 24 2.42 -14.97 -9.37
C ALA A 24 3.07 -15.44 -8.06
N SER A 25 3.91 -16.49 -8.11
CA SER A 25 4.65 -17.00 -6.95
C SER A 25 5.74 -16.04 -6.48
N GLU A 26 6.50 -15.46 -7.42
CA GLU A 26 7.50 -14.45 -7.12
C GLU A 26 6.85 -13.18 -6.57
N ALA A 27 5.72 -12.78 -7.17
CA ALA A 27 4.94 -11.64 -6.73
C ALA A 27 4.39 -11.82 -5.31
N SER A 28 3.85 -13.00 -4.97
CA SER A 28 3.34 -13.26 -3.63
C SER A 28 4.46 -13.25 -2.59
N GLU A 29 5.63 -13.81 -2.91
CA GLU A 29 6.81 -13.75 -2.04
C GLU A 29 7.30 -12.32 -1.84
N HIS A 30 7.37 -11.53 -2.92
CA HIS A 30 7.77 -10.13 -2.85
C HIS A 30 6.80 -9.30 -1.99
N LEU A 31 5.49 -9.49 -2.17
CA LEU A 31 4.46 -8.80 -1.39
C LEU A 31 4.44 -9.24 0.08
N ALA A 32 4.74 -10.50 0.38
CA ALA A 32 4.88 -10.99 1.74
C ALA A 32 6.06 -10.32 2.46
N ARG A 33 7.23 -10.26 1.80
CA ARG A 33 8.40 -9.54 2.32
C ARG A 33 8.14 -8.05 2.49
N PHE A 34 7.41 -7.45 1.53
CA PHE A 34 7.00 -6.04 1.60
C PHE A 34 6.11 -5.78 2.83
N ALA A 35 5.10 -6.62 3.07
CA ALA A 35 4.27 -6.53 4.25
C ALA A 35 5.05 -6.75 5.56
N ALA A 36 6.07 -7.61 5.52
CA ALA A 36 6.97 -7.86 6.64
C ALA A 36 8.00 -6.73 6.89
N GLY A 37 8.04 -5.68 6.06
CA GLY A 37 9.01 -4.58 6.20
C GLY A 37 10.43 -4.95 5.76
N GLU A 38 10.62 -6.08 5.07
CA GLU A 38 11.94 -6.56 4.68
C GLU A 38 12.48 -5.91 3.39
N VAL A 39 11.73 -4.99 2.79
CA VAL A 39 12.02 -4.40 1.47
C VAL A 39 12.47 -2.93 1.60
N ASP A 40 13.01 -2.55 2.77
CA ASP A 40 13.25 -1.16 3.17
C ASP A 40 14.06 -0.30 2.16
N ALA A 41 13.67 0.99 2.14
CA ALA A 41 14.14 2.12 1.32
C ALA A 41 14.10 1.98 -0.22
N HIS A 42 14.20 0.77 -0.77
CA HIS A 42 14.26 0.55 -2.22
C HIS A 42 12.96 0.97 -2.89
N VAL A 43 11.81 0.77 -2.24
CA VAL A 43 10.51 1.19 -2.79
C VAL A 43 10.38 2.71 -2.94
N CYS A 44 11.24 3.50 -2.30
CA CYS A 44 11.29 4.95 -2.48
C CYS A 44 12.04 5.36 -3.76
N THR A 45 12.79 4.44 -4.36
CA THR A 45 13.45 4.62 -5.66
C THR A 45 12.51 4.29 -6.83
N ALA A 46 12.83 4.75 -8.03
CA ALA A 46 12.06 4.40 -9.23
C ALA A 46 12.07 2.89 -9.52
N GLU A 47 13.22 2.24 -9.31
CA GLU A 47 13.39 0.81 -9.51
C GLU A 47 12.56 -0.01 -8.54
N GLY A 48 12.65 0.26 -7.24
CA GLY A 48 11.87 -0.47 -6.25
C GLY A 48 10.36 -0.22 -6.36
N ARG A 49 9.93 0.98 -6.78
CA ARG A 49 8.52 1.18 -7.18
C ARG A 49 8.14 0.32 -8.37
N GLY A 50 9.01 0.24 -9.38
CA GLY A 50 8.80 -0.63 -10.54
C GLY A 50 8.57 -2.09 -10.12
N LEU A 51 9.41 -2.61 -9.23
CA LEU A 51 9.27 -3.97 -8.69
C LEU A 51 7.96 -4.16 -7.91
N LEU A 52 7.61 -3.23 -7.02
CA LEU A 52 6.34 -3.31 -6.29
C LEU A 52 5.13 -3.30 -7.23
N ARG A 53 5.14 -2.43 -8.26
CA ARG A 53 4.08 -2.37 -9.27
C ARG A 53 3.99 -3.67 -10.07
N SER A 54 5.12 -4.26 -10.44
CA SER A 54 5.18 -5.58 -11.08
C SER A 54 4.58 -6.68 -10.20
N ALA A 55 4.90 -6.69 -8.90
CA ALA A 55 4.38 -7.67 -7.96
C ALA A 55 2.86 -7.55 -7.79
N VAL A 56 2.33 -6.34 -7.58
CA VAL A 56 0.88 -6.09 -7.48
C VAL A 56 0.15 -6.52 -8.76
N ARG A 57 0.71 -6.22 -9.93
CA ARG A 57 0.14 -6.63 -11.22
C ARG A 57 0.15 -8.15 -11.39
N GLY A 58 1.27 -8.80 -11.12
CA GLY A 58 1.45 -10.25 -11.27
C GLY A 58 0.52 -11.03 -10.35
N TYR A 59 0.48 -10.67 -9.06
CA TYR A 59 -0.37 -11.31 -8.07
C TYR A 59 -1.86 -11.02 -8.33
N GLY A 60 -2.21 -9.75 -8.57
CA GLY A 60 -3.59 -9.35 -8.87
C GLY A 60 -4.12 -9.96 -10.17
N ALA A 61 -3.27 -10.20 -11.17
CA ALA A 61 -3.67 -10.86 -12.41
C ALA A 61 -4.07 -12.32 -12.16
N GLU A 62 -3.32 -13.03 -11.33
CA GLU A 62 -3.64 -14.42 -10.98
C GLU A 62 -4.95 -14.53 -10.21
N LEU A 63 -5.15 -13.68 -9.19
CA LEU A 63 -6.39 -13.64 -8.43
C LEU A 63 -7.59 -13.23 -9.29
N ALA A 64 -7.40 -12.27 -10.20
CA ALA A 64 -8.45 -11.87 -11.14
C ALA A 64 -8.87 -13.02 -12.08
N ARG A 65 -7.94 -13.88 -12.52
CA ARG A 65 -8.27 -15.08 -13.31
C ARG A 65 -9.07 -16.09 -12.49
N ALA A 66 -8.80 -16.18 -11.19
CA ALA A 66 -9.56 -16.99 -10.25
C ALA A 66 -10.90 -16.35 -9.82
N GLY A 67 -11.24 -15.16 -10.34
CA GLY A 67 -12.46 -14.43 -9.98
C GLY A 67 -12.43 -13.73 -8.63
N VAL A 68 -11.25 -13.63 -8.00
CA VAL A 68 -11.06 -13.02 -6.69
C VAL A 68 -10.65 -11.54 -6.86
N ALA A 69 -11.41 -10.64 -6.24
CA ALA A 69 -11.06 -9.23 -6.18
C ALA A 69 -10.04 -8.99 -5.07
N TRP A 70 -8.88 -8.42 -5.42
CA TRP A 70 -7.79 -8.19 -4.47
C TRP A 70 -7.08 -6.84 -4.73
N PRO A 71 -6.71 -6.07 -3.68
CA PRO A 71 -6.79 -6.40 -2.25
C PRO A 71 -8.20 -6.29 -1.66
N SER A 72 -8.40 -6.92 -0.50
CA SER A 72 -9.60 -6.71 0.31
C SER A 72 -9.64 -5.29 0.85
N LEU A 73 -10.73 -4.57 0.60
CA LEU A 73 -10.91 -3.18 1.00
C LEU A 73 -11.77 -3.09 2.26
N PRO A 74 -11.35 -2.32 3.29
CA PRO A 74 -12.18 -2.08 4.47
C PRO A 74 -13.55 -1.53 4.10
N GLY A 75 -14.62 -2.14 4.61
CA GLY A 75 -16.00 -1.68 4.40
C GLY A 75 -16.58 -1.92 3.01
N VAL A 76 -15.81 -2.52 2.09
CA VAL A 76 -16.26 -2.87 0.73
C VAL A 76 -16.18 -4.39 0.51
N SER A 77 -15.11 -5.03 0.98
CA SER A 77 -14.96 -6.48 0.93
C SER A 77 -15.66 -7.15 2.11
N GLU A 78 -16.18 -8.36 1.89
CA GLU A 78 -16.69 -9.22 2.97
C GLU A 78 -15.56 -9.68 3.90
N GLU A 79 -14.40 -10.00 3.31
CA GLU A 79 -13.21 -10.37 4.05
C GLU A 79 -12.47 -9.14 4.58
N ALA A 80 -12.04 -9.21 5.84
CA ALA A 80 -11.18 -8.20 6.42
C ALA A 80 -9.80 -8.21 5.73
N PRO A 81 -9.17 -7.04 5.52
CA PRO A 81 -7.82 -6.96 4.96
C PRO A 81 -6.83 -7.76 5.82
N ASN A 82 -5.98 -8.55 5.16
CA ASN A 82 -4.80 -9.15 5.79
C ASN A 82 -3.60 -8.17 5.78
N SER A 83 -2.47 -8.60 6.31
CA SER A 83 -1.26 -7.75 6.42
C SER A 83 -0.70 -7.31 5.06
N VAL A 84 -0.84 -8.14 4.02
CA VAL A 84 -0.42 -7.83 2.65
C VAL A 84 -1.39 -6.85 2.01
N ASP A 85 -2.69 -7.04 2.21
CA ASP A 85 -3.72 -6.08 1.76
C ASP A 85 -3.46 -4.69 2.36
N ALA A 86 -3.23 -4.63 3.67
CA ALA A 86 -2.89 -3.40 4.36
C ALA A 86 -1.62 -2.74 3.78
N ALA A 87 -0.58 -3.54 3.50
CA ALA A 87 0.66 -3.05 2.92
C ALA A 87 0.43 -2.37 1.56
N VAL A 88 -0.30 -3.07 0.68
CA VAL A 88 -0.61 -2.61 -0.67
C VAL A 88 -1.52 -1.39 -0.65
N LEU A 89 -2.49 -1.33 0.27
CA LEU A 89 -3.38 -0.19 0.41
C LEU A 89 -2.66 1.06 0.93
N VAL A 90 -1.74 0.92 1.88
CA VAL A 90 -0.90 2.05 2.32
C VAL A 90 0.03 2.50 1.19
N ALA A 91 0.64 1.58 0.43
CA ALA A 91 1.47 1.91 -0.72
C ALA A 91 0.69 2.65 -1.83
N PHE A 92 -0.56 2.26 -2.07
CA PHE A 92 -1.48 2.97 -2.95
C PHE A 92 -1.84 4.36 -2.42
N ALA A 93 -2.13 4.46 -1.11
CA ALA A 93 -2.40 5.74 -0.47
C ALA A 93 -1.21 6.71 -0.56
N ALA A 94 0.00 6.18 -0.42
CA ALA A 94 1.26 6.90 -0.59
C ALA A 94 1.55 7.29 -2.05
N GLY A 95 0.83 6.74 -3.03
CA GLY A 95 1.07 6.97 -4.45
C GLY A 95 2.29 6.21 -5.01
N LEU A 96 2.74 5.16 -4.32
CA LEU A 96 3.75 4.22 -4.83
C LEU A 96 3.14 3.26 -5.85
N LEU A 97 1.84 3.06 -5.76
CA LEU A 97 1.01 2.30 -6.70
C LEU A 97 -0.02 3.24 -7.36
N GLU A 98 -0.38 2.91 -8.59
CA GLU A 98 -1.43 3.56 -9.34
C GLU A 98 -2.67 2.65 -9.44
N GLN A 99 -3.83 3.26 -9.71
CA GLN A 99 -5.05 2.49 -9.98
C GLN A 99 -4.85 1.49 -11.12
N SER A 100 -4.01 1.84 -12.11
CA SER A 100 -3.70 1.01 -13.28
C SER A 100 -2.98 -0.29 -12.93
N ASP A 101 -2.36 -0.39 -11.75
CA ASP A 101 -1.62 -1.58 -11.31
C ASP A 101 -2.55 -2.70 -10.81
N PHE A 102 -3.77 -2.34 -10.38
CA PHE A 102 -4.79 -3.29 -9.96
C PHE A 102 -5.50 -3.93 -11.16
N GLN A 103 -6.02 -5.14 -10.97
CA GLN A 103 -6.66 -5.94 -12.01
C GLN A 103 -8.16 -6.16 -11.74
N GLY A 104 -8.93 -6.39 -12.80
CA GLY A 104 -10.34 -6.77 -12.71
C GLY A 104 -11.21 -5.84 -11.87
N ALA A 105 -12.02 -6.44 -10.99
CA ALA A 105 -12.94 -5.71 -10.11
C ALA A 105 -12.21 -4.78 -9.13
N ALA A 106 -11.02 -5.17 -8.65
CA ALA A 106 -10.25 -4.38 -7.69
C ALA A 106 -9.89 -3.01 -8.26
N ARG A 107 -9.51 -2.92 -9.55
CA ARG A 107 -9.22 -1.63 -10.21
C ARG A 107 -10.37 -0.63 -10.09
N ARG A 108 -11.62 -1.10 -10.20
CA ARG A 108 -12.80 -0.25 -10.06
C ARG A 108 -13.01 0.15 -8.60
N MET A 109 -12.89 -0.82 -7.69
CA MET A 109 -13.07 -0.60 -6.25
C MET A 109 -12.06 0.41 -5.68
N VAL A 110 -10.77 0.27 -6.00
CA VAL A 110 -9.76 1.25 -5.56
C VAL A 110 -10.00 2.62 -6.19
N GLY A 111 -10.49 2.68 -7.43
CA GLY A 111 -10.83 3.94 -8.10
C GLY A 111 -11.97 4.69 -7.40
N GLN A 112 -13.05 3.98 -7.07
CA GLN A 112 -14.19 4.56 -6.34
C GLN A 112 -13.79 5.02 -4.94
N THR A 113 -13.06 4.17 -4.21
CA THR A 113 -12.55 4.50 -2.87
C THR A 113 -11.62 5.71 -2.91
N SER A 114 -10.83 5.85 -3.98
CA SER A 114 -9.92 6.99 -4.13
C SER A 114 -10.63 8.33 -4.28
N LEU A 115 -11.82 8.32 -4.88
CA LEU A 115 -12.64 9.52 -5.01
C LEU A 115 -13.23 9.92 -3.65
N ALA A 116 -13.67 8.94 -2.86
CA ALA A 116 -14.21 9.18 -1.52
C ALA A 116 -13.13 9.68 -0.54
N GLU A 117 -11.94 9.07 -0.57
CA GLU A 117 -10.84 9.35 0.38
C GLU A 117 -9.78 10.32 -0.19
N TRP A 118 -10.13 11.09 -1.22
CA TRP A 118 -9.17 11.94 -1.94
C TRP A 118 -8.34 12.88 -1.05
N PRO A 119 -8.94 13.60 -0.06
CA PRO A 119 -8.16 14.47 0.83
C PRO A 119 -7.07 13.73 1.62
N GLN A 120 -7.40 12.54 2.14
CA GLN A 120 -6.50 11.68 2.89
C GLN A 120 -5.39 11.14 1.99
N LEU A 121 -5.75 10.65 0.80
CA LEU A 121 -4.78 10.19 -0.20
C LEU A 121 -3.82 11.30 -0.62
N ARG A 122 -4.32 12.53 -0.82
CA ARG A 122 -3.46 13.67 -1.16
C ARG A 122 -2.44 13.93 -0.06
N THR A 123 -2.84 13.84 1.21
CA THR A 123 -1.93 14.03 2.35
C THR A 123 -0.85 12.96 2.38
N MET A 124 -1.23 11.68 2.25
CA MET A 124 -0.28 10.55 2.19
C MET A 124 0.69 10.65 1.00
N ARG A 125 0.21 11.09 -0.17
CA ARG A 125 1.06 11.31 -1.36
C ARG A 125 2.06 12.44 -1.17
N VAL A 126 1.69 13.51 -0.47
CA VAL A 126 2.64 14.57 -0.11
C VAL A 126 3.67 14.01 0.86
N ALA A 127 3.23 13.30 1.90
CA ALA A 127 4.10 12.64 2.87
C ALA A 127 5.13 11.74 2.21
N ALA A 128 4.71 10.90 1.25
CA ALA A 128 5.60 9.98 0.56
C ALA A 128 6.68 10.68 -0.27
N ARG A 129 6.44 11.91 -0.77
CA ARG A 129 7.47 12.65 -1.52
C ARG A 129 8.55 13.22 -0.63
N VAL A 130 8.21 13.63 0.59
CA VAL A 130 9.13 14.32 1.51
C VAL A 130 9.74 13.37 2.54
N ALA A 131 9.01 12.32 2.92
CA ALA A 131 9.35 11.42 4.00
C ALA A 131 8.97 9.96 3.65
N CYS A 132 9.34 9.50 2.45
CA CYS A 132 9.00 8.14 1.98
C CYS A 132 9.37 7.05 3.00
N GLY A 133 10.56 7.13 3.61
CA GLY A 133 10.99 6.16 4.63
C GLY A 133 10.03 6.08 5.82
N ARG A 134 9.53 7.22 6.31
CA ARG A 134 8.53 7.25 7.40
C ARG A 134 7.19 6.69 6.99
N VAL A 135 6.77 6.94 5.75
CA VAL A 135 5.57 6.30 5.21
C VAL A 135 5.73 4.78 5.12
N MET A 136 6.95 4.29 4.88
CA MET A 136 7.22 2.85 4.90
C MET A 136 7.23 2.25 6.30
N GLU A 137 7.77 2.97 7.28
CA GLU A 137 7.62 2.59 8.70
C GLU A 137 6.14 2.51 9.09
N LEU A 138 5.31 3.46 8.63
CA LEU A 138 3.86 3.46 8.89
C LEU A 138 3.19 2.24 8.24
N GLN A 139 3.54 1.94 6.99
CA GLN A 139 3.04 0.77 6.29
C GLN A 139 3.37 -0.51 7.06
N HIS A 140 4.63 -0.68 7.47
CA HIS A 140 5.07 -1.85 8.22
C HIS A 140 4.33 -1.99 9.56
N ALA A 141 4.22 -0.89 10.32
CA ALA A 141 3.49 -0.87 11.58
C ALA A 141 2.00 -1.21 11.40
N ALA A 142 1.37 -0.73 10.32
CA ALA A 142 -0.01 -1.07 9.98
C ALA A 142 -0.17 -2.57 9.63
N SER A 143 0.74 -3.12 8.82
CA SER A 143 0.74 -4.54 8.47
C SER A 143 0.94 -5.45 9.69
N GLN A 144 1.85 -5.07 10.61
CA GLN A 144 2.03 -5.78 11.88
C GLN A 144 0.78 -5.72 12.77
N PHE A 145 0.15 -4.54 12.89
CA PHE A 145 -1.09 -4.41 13.65
C PHE A 145 -2.19 -5.31 13.10
N VAL A 146 -2.39 -5.32 11.78
CA VAL A 146 -3.40 -6.18 11.13
C VAL A 146 -3.10 -7.66 11.39
N LEU A 147 -1.84 -8.09 11.29
CA LEU A 147 -1.45 -9.47 11.60
C LEU A 147 -1.80 -9.86 13.04
N GLU A 148 -1.42 -9.03 14.01
CA GLU A 148 -1.68 -9.29 15.44
C GLU A 148 -3.17 -9.27 15.77
N MET A 149 -3.93 -8.39 15.12
CA MET A 149 -5.40 -8.34 15.21
C MET A 149 -6.02 -9.63 14.65
N THR A 150 -5.59 -10.11 13.48
CA THR A 150 -6.09 -11.37 12.92
C THR A 150 -5.72 -12.56 13.82
N HIS A 151 -4.53 -12.58 14.42
CA HIS A 151 -4.15 -13.62 15.40
C HIS A 151 -5.05 -13.58 16.63
N TYR A 152 -5.31 -12.39 17.17
CA TYR A 152 -6.20 -12.22 18.31
C TYR A 152 -7.63 -12.69 17.99
N GLN A 153 -8.22 -12.24 16.86
CA GLN A 153 -9.57 -12.62 16.44
C GLN A 153 -9.70 -14.13 16.23
N ARG A 154 -8.71 -14.77 15.59
CA ARG A 154 -8.70 -16.23 15.41
C ARG A 154 -8.66 -16.96 16.75
N MET A 155 -7.88 -16.49 17.72
CA MET A 155 -7.86 -17.08 19.06
C MET A 155 -9.16 -16.83 19.84
N ALA A 156 -9.71 -15.62 19.75
CA ALA A 156 -10.96 -15.24 20.41
C ALA A 156 -12.17 -16.02 19.85
N ALA A 157 -12.19 -16.36 18.56
CA ALA A 157 -13.23 -17.20 17.98
C ALA A 157 -13.23 -18.64 18.54
N HIS A 158 -12.10 -19.09 19.11
CA HIS A 158 -11.94 -20.43 19.66
C HIS A 158 -11.86 -20.44 21.20
N VAL A 159 -12.50 -19.48 21.88
CA VAL A 159 -12.41 -19.24 23.34
C VAL A 159 -12.65 -20.50 24.18
N ASN A 160 -13.55 -21.41 23.78
CA ASN A 160 -13.76 -22.68 24.51
C ASN A 160 -12.55 -23.62 24.52
N ARG A 161 -11.51 -23.35 23.71
CA ARG A 161 -10.24 -24.10 23.65
C ARG A 161 -9.01 -23.24 23.95
N ALA A 162 -9.17 -21.93 24.07
CA ALA A 162 -8.04 -21.01 24.25
C ALA A 162 -7.80 -20.77 25.74
N ASP A 163 -6.57 -21.04 26.20
CA ASP A 163 -6.09 -20.63 27.52
C ASP A 163 -6.28 -19.10 27.70
N PRO A 164 -7.05 -18.64 28.70
CA PRO A 164 -7.25 -17.21 28.97
C PRO A 164 -5.94 -16.44 29.11
N GLY A 165 -4.90 -17.05 29.68
CA GLY A 165 -3.57 -16.43 29.79
C GLY A 165 -2.88 -16.22 28.44
N ARG A 166 -3.09 -17.12 27.48
CA ARG A 166 -2.61 -16.98 26.10
C ARG A 166 -3.36 -15.87 25.38
N LEU A 167 -4.68 -15.76 25.56
CA LEU A 167 -5.50 -14.72 24.93
C LEU A 167 -5.10 -13.32 25.42
N ALA A 168 -4.93 -13.14 26.74
CA ALA A 168 -4.49 -11.87 27.32
C ALA A 168 -3.09 -11.45 26.81
N ARG A 169 -2.14 -12.40 26.69
CA ARG A 169 -0.82 -12.11 26.09
C ARG A 169 -0.94 -11.67 24.61
N GLN A 170 -1.86 -12.27 23.87
CA GLN A 170 -2.09 -11.93 22.46
C GLN A 170 -2.74 -10.55 22.32
N GLU A 171 -3.73 -10.24 23.14
CA GLU A 171 -4.33 -8.90 23.22
C GLU A 171 -3.26 -7.84 23.52
N ALA A 172 -2.38 -8.10 24.49
CA ALA A 172 -1.29 -7.18 24.81
C ALA A 172 -0.32 -6.96 23.64
N ARG A 173 -0.06 -7.97 22.78
CA ARG A 173 0.74 -7.80 21.54
C ARG A 173 0.01 -6.91 20.54
N MET A 174 -1.26 -7.19 20.28
CA MET A 174 -2.10 -6.38 19.37
C MET A 174 -2.15 -4.91 19.83
N GLN A 175 -2.37 -4.65 21.12
CA GLN A 175 -2.42 -3.30 21.66
C GLN A 175 -1.07 -2.57 21.56
N ARG A 176 0.06 -3.29 21.69
CA ARG A 176 1.39 -2.71 21.44
C ARG A 176 1.58 -2.33 19.97
N ALA A 177 1.22 -3.24 19.05
CA ALA A 177 1.31 -2.98 17.62
C ALA A 177 0.43 -1.78 17.20
N ARG A 178 -0.78 -1.67 17.77
CA ARG A 178 -1.66 -0.51 17.57
C ARG A 178 -1.00 0.80 18.00
N ARG A 179 -0.47 0.85 19.23
CA ARG A 179 0.21 2.05 19.74
C ARG A 179 1.42 2.41 18.90
N GLN A 180 2.17 1.43 18.42
CA GLN A 180 3.31 1.66 17.53
C GLN A 180 2.85 2.27 16.20
N MET A 181 1.79 1.73 15.59
CA MET A 181 1.20 2.31 14.37
C MET A 181 0.73 3.75 14.59
N GLU A 182 0.01 4.02 15.69
CA GLU A 182 -0.46 5.38 16.04
C GLU A 182 0.71 6.35 16.27
N GLN A 183 1.79 5.90 16.91
CA GLN A 183 2.99 6.71 17.11
C GLN A 183 3.68 7.06 15.80
N VAL A 184 3.85 6.07 14.90
CA VAL A 184 4.47 6.31 13.58
C VAL A 184 3.60 7.22 12.72
N ALA A 185 2.28 7.07 12.78
CA ALA A 185 1.35 7.97 12.09
C ALA A 185 1.54 9.43 12.56
N ALA A 186 1.66 9.65 13.87
CA ALA A 186 1.91 10.98 14.43
C ALA A 186 3.26 11.56 13.96
N PHE A 187 4.30 10.73 13.81
CA PHE A 187 5.59 11.18 13.25
C PHE A 187 5.46 11.58 11.78
N VAL A 188 4.74 10.81 10.97
CA VAL A 188 4.47 11.17 9.57
C VAL A 188 3.73 12.51 9.48
N GLU A 189 2.73 12.74 10.34
CA GLU A 189 2.01 14.02 10.39
C GLU A 189 2.92 15.19 10.76
N ALA A 190 3.82 15.02 11.74
CA ALA A 190 4.78 16.03 12.16
C ALA A 190 5.77 16.40 11.02
N GLU A 191 6.28 15.40 10.29
CA GLU A 191 7.16 15.61 9.12
C GLU A 191 6.45 16.39 8.00
N ILE A 192 5.19 16.05 7.72
CA ILE A 192 4.38 16.81 6.74
C ILE A 192 4.19 18.27 7.19
N ALA A 193 3.94 18.49 8.48
CA ALA A 193 3.76 19.83 9.03
C ALA A 193 5.05 20.65 8.94
N ALA A 194 6.20 20.05 9.25
CA ALA A 194 7.51 20.67 9.12
C ALA A 194 7.80 21.08 7.65
N ALA A 195 7.61 20.16 6.71
CA ALA A 195 7.82 20.42 5.28
C ALA A 195 6.91 21.55 4.75
N ARG A 196 5.66 21.65 5.26
CA ARG A 196 4.75 22.75 4.91
C ARG A 196 5.22 24.10 5.47
N ALA A 197 5.76 24.12 6.69
CA ALA A 197 6.27 25.33 7.32
C ALA A 197 7.53 25.85 6.61
N GLU A 198 8.40 24.96 6.14
CA GLU A 198 9.57 25.32 5.33
C GLU A 198 9.19 25.92 3.98
N ALA A 199 8.20 25.33 3.29
CA ALA A 199 7.74 25.83 1.99
C ALA A 199 7.02 27.19 2.04
N ALA A 200 6.65 27.66 3.24
CA ALA A 200 5.97 28.95 3.45
C ALA A 200 6.95 30.09 3.78
N ARG A 201 8.25 29.81 3.90
CA ARG A 201 9.33 30.77 4.13
C ARG A 201 9.97 31.17 2.81
#